data_AF-A0A7R9TMS1-F1
#
_entry.id   AF-A0A7R9TMS1-F1
#
_cell.length_a   1.000
_cell.length_b   1.000
_cell.length_c   1.000
_cell.angle_alpha   90.00
_cell.angle_beta   90.00
_cell.angle_gamma   90.00
#
_symmetry.space_group_name_H-M   'P 1'
#
loop_
_entity.id
_entity.type
_entity.pdbx_description
1 polymer ?
#
loop_
_entity_poly.entity_id
_entity_poly.type
_entity_poly.pdbx_seq_one_letter_code
_entity_poly.pdbx_strand_id
1 'polypeptide(L)'
;MGGAGAPAQESGVDEVCTAAVAPAALERARVAYAAAAGSAEGSLRVERKGAAGKAASLSSAGGDASAEDVAAARVHVSFGSSGQAGGCEFDTSAYFATLQQSGDGAPRIGAVCHYAAVVPSTQPIIYNNMGAFVDGAVVVADVQRSGVGRGGNAWTSPRGCLCATFVTEWHDGATLPHVQYVISLAVIRALRTLTSRDLGVRIKWPNDLYAGKHKIGGVLCQSTYAGGTFRVAIGFGVNVSNEEPTTCVNALLREATGGESDAPLLSREALLAATLREYESLEARMRERGFQALEDEYTASWLHTNQRVTLLEAGSSLRMVIKGLTPGGYLLAEDASGERYELHPDGNSLDFFQGLVRKKFYR
;
A
#
# COMPACT_ATOMS: atom_id res chain seq x y z
N MET A 1 15.12 50.32 37.55
CA MET A 1 15.88 49.31 36.78
C MET A 1 15.03 48.04 36.75
N GLY A 2 14.27 47.85 35.67
CA GLY A 2 13.49 46.61 35.41
C GLY A 2 14.34 45.66 34.54
N GLY A 3 14.00 44.39 34.33
CA GLY A 3 12.89 43.56 34.80
C GLY A 3 13.19 42.07 34.54
N ALA A 4 12.17 41.24 34.81
CA ALA A 4 11.98 39.80 34.56
C ALA A 4 12.69 39.21 33.31
N GLY A 5 13.06 37.93 33.20
CA GLY A 5 12.46 36.72 33.76
C GLY A 5 11.44 36.09 32.81
N ALA A 6 11.90 35.36 31.76
CA ALA A 6 11.29 34.18 31.11
C ALA A 6 11.83 33.95 29.68
N PRO A 7 12.03 32.70 29.24
CA PRO A 7 12.20 32.35 27.83
C PRO A 7 10.85 31.97 27.20
N ALA A 8 10.50 32.49 26.02
CA ALA A 8 9.41 31.94 25.22
C ALA A 8 9.52 32.31 23.73
N GLN A 9 9.39 31.25 22.93
CA GLN A 9 8.80 31.19 21.58
C GLN A 9 9.49 31.96 20.45
N GLU A 10 10.19 31.22 19.60
CA GLU A 10 9.86 31.24 18.18
C GLU A 10 9.50 29.84 17.70
N SER A 11 8.25 29.74 17.27
CA SER A 11 7.61 28.63 16.58
C SER A 11 8.22 28.44 15.20
N GLY A 12 9.08 27.43 15.05
CA GLY A 12 9.43 26.86 13.75
C GLY A 12 8.45 25.72 13.46
N VAL A 13 7.40 26.01 12.70
CA VAL A 13 6.57 24.98 12.08
C VAL A 13 7.44 24.27 11.05
N ASP A 14 7.57 22.96 11.18
CA ASP A 14 8.39 22.11 10.31
C ASP A 14 8.14 22.41 8.83
N GLU A 15 9.21 22.82 8.14
CA GLU A 15 9.29 22.89 6.69
C GLU A 15 9.02 21.49 6.13
N VAL A 16 7.86 21.32 5.49
CA VAL A 16 7.49 20.07 4.81
C VAL A 16 8.54 19.80 3.74
N CYS A 17 9.36 18.78 4.00
CA CYS A 17 10.53 18.40 3.24
C CYS A 17 10.14 17.93 1.82
N THR A 18 10.10 18.85 0.84
CA THR A 18 10.14 18.50 -0.59
C THR A 18 11.58 18.19 -0.96
N ALA A 19 12.11 17.07 -0.49
CA ALA A 19 13.46 16.64 -0.82
C ALA A 19 13.51 16.19 -2.29
N ALA A 20 14.36 16.84 -3.07
CA ALA A 20 14.74 16.42 -4.39
C ALA A 20 15.24 14.97 -4.38
N VAL A 21 14.64 14.10 -5.20
CA VAL A 21 15.24 12.78 -5.42
C VAL A 21 16.50 12.96 -6.26
N ALA A 22 17.68 12.65 -5.70
CA ALA A 22 18.92 12.81 -6.45
C ALA A 22 18.89 11.96 -7.75
N PRO A 23 19.31 12.50 -8.92
CA PRO A 23 19.31 11.78 -10.20
C PRO A 23 19.99 10.39 -10.13
N ALA A 24 21.06 10.27 -9.33
CA ALA A 24 21.76 9.01 -9.13
C ALA A 24 20.93 7.95 -8.37
N ALA A 25 20.06 8.35 -7.44
CA ALA A 25 19.17 7.42 -6.75
C ALA A 25 18.09 6.87 -7.68
N LEU A 26 17.59 7.74 -8.54
CA LEU A 26 16.62 7.40 -9.57
C LEU A 26 17.20 6.43 -10.61
N GLU A 27 18.44 6.66 -11.05
CA GLU A 27 19.12 5.75 -11.97
C GLU A 27 19.43 4.40 -11.31
N ARG A 28 19.82 4.37 -10.03
CA ARG A 28 19.97 3.12 -9.28
C ARG A 28 18.66 2.34 -9.18
N ALA A 29 17.55 3.02 -8.89
CA ALA A 29 16.22 2.41 -8.88
C ALA A 29 15.83 1.89 -10.28
N ARG A 30 16.12 2.66 -11.34
CA ARG A 30 15.90 2.25 -12.74
C ARG A 30 16.68 0.98 -13.08
N VAL A 31 17.97 0.92 -12.75
CA VAL A 31 18.84 -0.23 -13.03
C VAL A 31 18.39 -1.46 -12.24
N ALA A 32 18.09 -1.30 -10.94
CA ALA A 32 17.56 -2.38 -10.10
C ALA A 32 16.24 -2.93 -10.64
N TYR A 33 15.35 -2.05 -11.08
CA TYR A 33 14.09 -2.42 -11.72
C TYR A 33 14.32 -3.16 -13.04
N ALA A 34 15.16 -2.63 -13.93
CA ALA A 34 15.46 -3.21 -15.24
C ALA A 34 16.01 -4.64 -15.11
N ALA A 35 16.94 -4.84 -14.18
CA ALA A 35 17.52 -6.15 -13.86
C ALA A 35 16.45 -7.13 -13.35
N ALA A 36 15.54 -6.68 -12.48
CA ALA A 36 14.50 -7.54 -11.90
C ALA A 36 13.33 -7.81 -12.86
N ALA A 37 13.00 -6.87 -13.76
CA ALA A 37 11.95 -7.01 -14.77
C ALA A 37 12.41 -7.85 -15.98
N GLY A 38 13.71 -8.12 -16.12
CA GLY A 38 14.27 -8.88 -17.24
C GLY A 38 14.22 -8.14 -18.58
N SER A 39 14.16 -6.80 -18.55
CA SER A 39 14.18 -5.95 -19.75
C SER A 39 15.43 -5.07 -19.76
N ALA A 40 16.25 -5.20 -20.81
CA ALA A 40 17.43 -4.35 -21.02
C ALA A 40 17.09 -2.97 -21.60
N GLU A 41 15.87 -2.77 -22.11
CA GLU A 41 15.41 -1.53 -22.72
C GLU A 41 14.38 -0.84 -21.83
N GLY A 42 14.86 0.11 -21.02
CA GLY A 42 14.02 0.97 -20.20
C GLY A 42 14.08 2.40 -20.64
N SER A 43 12.92 3.00 -20.93
CA SER A 43 12.82 4.44 -21.17
C SER A 43 12.59 5.17 -19.84
N LEU A 44 13.53 6.00 -19.44
CA LEU A 44 13.29 6.99 -18.38
C LEU A 44 12.51 8.15 -19.00
N ARG A 45 11.34 8.50 -18.43
CA ARG A 45 10.56 9.67 -18.84
C ARG A 45 10.36 10.58 -17.63
N VAL A 46 11.07 11.69 -17.60
CA VAL A 46 10.86 12.72 -16.57
C VAL A 46 9.76 13.66 -17.06
N GLU A 47 8.63 13.73 -16.34
CA GLU A 47 7.53 14.66 -16.64
C GLU A 47 7.66 15.93 -15.78
N ARG A 48 7.85 17.07 -16.44
CA ARG A 48 7.93 18.39 -15.82
C ARG A 48 6.54 19.04 -15.70
N LYS A 49 6.27 19.75 -14.60
CA LYS A 49 5.19 20.74 -14.53
C LYS A 49 5.75 22.08 -15.02
N GLY A 50 5.58 22.39 -16.31
CA GLY A 50 5.92 23.72 -16.82
C GLY A 50 4.96 24.78 -16.26
N ALA A 51 5.43 26.01 -16.07
CA ALA A 51 4.64 27.17 -15.59
C ALA A 51 3.44 27.57 -16.49
N ALA A 52 3.14 26.78 -17.54
CA ALA A 52 1.97 26.93 -18.40
C ALA A 52 1.60 25.56 -19.03
N GLY A 53 1.10 24.62 -18.24
CA GLY A 53 0.23 23.51 -18.70
C GLY A 53 0.74 22.55 -19.80
N LYS A 54 2.01 22.59 -20.23
CA LYS A 54 2.58 21.65 -21.20
C LYS A 54 3.57 20.69 -20.53
N ALA A 55 3.27 19.40 -20.58
CA ALA A 55 4.20 18.32 -20.24
C ALA A 55 5.31 18.27 -21.31
N ALA A 56 6.57 18.38 -20.89
CA ALA A 56 7.72 18.16 -21.77
C ALA A 56 8.26 16.75 -21.51
N SER A 57 8.24 15.89 -22.52
CA SER A 57 8.86 14.57 -22.47
C SER A 57 10.36 14.68 -22.73
N LEU A 58 11.19 14.44 -21.73
CA LEU A 58 12.62 14.19 -21.93
C LEU A 58 12.81 12.67 -22.08
N SER A 59 13.01 12.20 -23.32
CA SER A 59 13.52 10.86 -23.60
C SER A 59 15.05 10.91 -23.63
N SER A 60 15.70 10.74 -22.49
CA SER A 60 17.16 10.68 -22.49
C SER A 60 17.64 9.24 -22.75
N ALA A 61 17.94 8.95 -24.01
CA ALA A 61 19.09 8.12 -24.28
C ALA A 61 20.33 8.97 -23.92
N GLY A 62 20.76 8.93 -22.66
CA GLY A 62 22.08 9.43 -22.23
C GLY A 62 22.30 10.94 -22.14
N GLY A 63 21.34 11.74 -21.64
CA GLY A 63 21.55 13.16 -21.33
C GLY A 63 21.35 13.45 -19.85
N ASP A 64 22.37 14.01 -19.19
CA ASP A 64 22.38 14.39 -17.78
C ASP A 64 21.31 15.46 -17.47
N ALA A 65 20.31 15.11 -16.66
CA ALA A 65 19.42 16.08 -16.02
C ALA A 65 20.12 16.62 -14.76
N SER A 66 20.08 17.94 -14.53
CA SER A 66 20.74 18.56 -13.37
C SER A 66 20.05 18.18 -12.04
N ALA A 67 20.75 18.26 -10.91
CA ALA A 67 20.17 17.92 -9.60
C ALA A 67 18.99 18.81 -9.19
N GLU A 68 18.95 20.07 -9.64
CA GLU A 68 17.82 20.99 -9.46
C GLU A 68 16.62 20.63 -10.38
N ASP A 69 16.87 20.05 -11.56
CA ASP A 69 15.81 19.59 -12.47
C ASP A 69 15.02 18.40 -11.91
N VAL A 70 15.65 17.53 -11.13
CA VAL A 70 15.01 16.34 -10.53
C VAL A 70 14.29 16.68 -9.21
N ALA A 71 14.63 17.82 -8.61
CA ALA A 71 14.02 18.31 -7.37
C ALA A 71 12.54 18.68 -7.51
N ALA A 72 12.17 19.23 -8.66
CA ALA A 72 10.82 19.70 -8.96
C ALA A 72 10.08 18.80 -9.97
N ALA A 73 10.71 17.72 -10.44
CA ALA A 73 10.20 16.89 -11.51
C ALA A 73 9.64 15.55 -11.02
N ARG A 74 8.57 15.12 -11.67
CA ARG A 74 7.96 13.80 -11.47
C ARG A 74 8.70 12.85 -12.35
N VAL A 75 9.25 11.81 -11.75
CA VAL A 75 9.94 10.80 -12.52
C VAL A 75 9.02 9.64 -12.75
N HIS A 76 8.74 9.42 -14.02
CA HIS A 76 8.16 8.20 -14.51
C HIS A 76 9.25 7.34 -15.15
N VAL A 77 9.23 6.04 -14.85
CA VAL A 77 10.11 5.08 -15.49
C VAL A 77 9.23 4.00 -16.13
N SER A 78 9.13 4.03 -17.47
CA SER A 78 8.40 3.01 -18.24
C SER A 78 9.34 2.09 -18.99
N PHE A 79 9.08 0.80 -18.87
CA PHE A 79 9.75 -0.23 -19.65
C PHE A 79 8.73 -0.85 -20.61
N GLY A 80 8.93 -0.63 -21.91
CA GLY A 80 8.14 -1.26 -22.97
C GLY A 80 9.01 -2.21 -23.76
N SER A 81 8.47 -3.35 -24.18
CA SER A 81 9.09 -4.11 -25.27
C SER A 81 8.91 -3.33 -26.56
N SER A 82 10.01 -3.05 -27.25
CA SER A 82 10.02 -2.55 -28.62
C SER A 82 9.32 -3.58 -29.51
N GLY A 83 8.01 -3.42 -29.77
CA GLY A 83 7.30 -4.20 -30.79
C GLY A 83 5.84 -4.64 -30.57
N GLN A 84 5.15 -4.28 -29.49
CA GLN A 84 3.70 -4.53 -29.40
C GLN A 84 2.90 -3.24 -29.24
N ALA A 85 2.25 -2.82 -30.33
CA ALA A 85 1.35 -1.67 -30.41
C ALA A 85 -0.02 -1.90 -29.70
N GLY A 86 -0.02 -2.48 -28.49
CA GLY A 86 -1.24 -2.73 -27.72
C GLY A 86 -1.05 -2.98 -26.21
N GLY A 87 0.06 -2.54 -25.60
CA GLY A 87 0.56 -3.17 -24.37
C GLY A 87 0.66 -2.34 -23.07
N CYS A 88 0.16 -1.10 -23.01
CA CYS A 88 0.20 -0.29 -21.78
C CYS A 88 -1.22 0.01 -21.29
N GLU A 89 -1.65 -0.63 -20.19
CA GLU A 89 -2.99 -0.45 -19.63
C GLU A 89 -2.98 0.54 -18.46
N PHE A 90 -1.85 0.72 -17.77
CA PHE A 90 -1.75 1.69 -16.69
C PHE A 90 -1.46 3.11 -17.23
N ASP A 91 -2.36 4.06 -16.94
CA ASP A 91 -2.20 5.46 -17.36
C ASP A 91 -1.47 6.28 -16.28
N THR A 92 -0.17 6.46 -16.48
CA THR A 92 0.68 7.19 -15.52
C THR A 92 0.32 8.67 -15.43
N SER A 93 -0.15 9.28 -16.52
CA SER A 93 -0.61 10.66 -16.52
C SER A 93 -1.89 10.81 -15.68
N ALA A 94 -2.85 9.89 -15.81
CA ALA A 94 -4.06 9.87 -14.97
C ALA A 94 -3.74 9.61 -13.49
N TYR A 95 -2.79 8.71 -13.20
CA TYR A 95 -2.28 8.47 -11.85
C TYR A 95 -1.73 9.75 -11.23
N PHE A 96 -0.81 10.43 -11.92
CA PHE A 96 -0.17 11.65 -11.43
C PHE A 96 -1.13 12.84 -11.34
N ALA A 97 -2.12 12.93 -12.23
CA ALA A 97 -3.19 13.91 -12.15
C ALA A 97 -4.05 13.69 -10.90
N THR A 98 -4.42 12.43 -10.61
CA THR A 98 -5.18 12.10 -9.40
C THR A 98 -4.36 12.34 -8.14
N LEU A 99 -3.07 12.01 -8.16
CA LEU A 99 -2.14 12.23 -7.05
C LEU A 99 -2.02 13.72 -6.68
N GLN A 100 -2.26 14.64 -7.63
CA GLN A 100 -2.17 16.09 -7.45
C GLN A 100 -3.40 16.79 -6.85
N GLN A 101 -4.56 16.14 -6.81
CA GLN A 101 -5.82 16.84 -6.54
C GLN A 101 -5.99 17.35 -5.09
N SER A 102 -4.95 17.33 -4.24
CA SER A 102 -5.12 17.65 -2.81
C SER A 102 -3.86 18.28 -2.19
N GLY A 103 -3.90 19.59 -1.94
CA GLY A 103 -2.95 20.33 -1.08
C GLY A 103 -1.81 21.07 -1.79
N ASP A 104 -1.17 22.00 -1.06
CA ASP A 104 -0.09 22.87 -1.55
C ASP A 104 1.30 22.20 -1.59
N GLY A 105 1.40 20.89 -1.31
CA GLY A 105 2.65 20.13 -1.28
C GLY A 105 2.63 18.89 -2.17
N ALA A 106 3.79 18.51 -2.72
CA ALA A 106 3.95 17.23 -3.40
C ALA A 106 3.94 16.09 -2.37
N PRO A 107 3.19 15.00 -2.58
CA PRO A 107 3.21 13.86 -1.66
C PRO A 107 4.57 13.18 -1.67
N ARG A 108 5.05 12.71 -0.52
CA ARG A 108 6.30 11.94 -0.43
C ARG A 108 6.11 10.57 -1.08
N ILE A 109 4.96 9.93 -0.85
CA ILE A 109 4.69 8.58 -1.34
C ILE A 109 4.07 8.65 -2.74
N GLY A 110 4.63 7.86 -3.66
CA GLY A 110 4.11 7.71 -5.02
C GLY A 110 4.57 8.79 -6.00
N ALA A 111 5.38 9.77 -5.57
CA ALA A 111 5.95 10.79 -6.44
C ALA A 111 6.94 10.24 -7.47
N VAL A 112 7.60 9.11 -7.15
CA VAL A 112 8.40 8.32 -8.08
C VAL A 112 7.64 7.04 -8.39
N CYS A 113 7.24 6.87 -9.65
CA CYS A 113 6.44 5.72 -10.10
C CYS A 113 7.16 4.95 -11.20
N HIS A 114 7.46 3.69 -10.91
CA HIS A 114 8.01 2.71 -11.84
C HIS A 114 6.90 1.81 -12.33
N TYR A 115 6.74 1.74 -13.65
CA TYR A 115 5.70 0.94 -14.27
C TYR A 115 6.27 -0.06 -15.29
N ALA A 116 5.72 -1.28 -15.28
CA ALA A 116 5.80 -2.18 -16.42
C ALA A 116 4.51 -2.99 -16.60
N ALA A 117 4.21 -3.31 -17.85
CA ALA A 117 3.02 -4.10 -18.18
C ALA A 117 3.05 -5.50 -17.54
N VAL A 118 4.20 -6.18 -17.56
CA VAL A 118 4.31 -7.55 -17.04
C VAL A 118 5.61 -7.73 -16.27
N VAL A 119 5.52 -8.19 -15.03
CA VAL A 119 6.66 -8.55 -14.18
C VAL A 119 6.44 -9.94 -13.54
N PRO A 120 7.46 -10.59 -12.98
CA PRO A 120 7.24 -11.74 -12.11
C PRO A 120 6.41 -11.35 -10.88
N SER A 121 6.83 -10.33 -10.14
CA SER A 121 6.09 -9.74 -9.01
C SER A 121 6.65 -8.36 -8.68
N THR A 122 5.82 -7.42 -8.23
CA THR A 122 6.25 -6.08 -7.78
C THR A 122 7.00 -6.15 -6.46
N GLN A 123 6.67 -7.14 -5.60
CA GLN A 123 7.20 -7.24 -4.25
C GLN A 123 8.72 -7.49 -4.21
N PRO A 124 9.30 -8.50 -4.90
CA PRO A 124 10.73 -8.76 -4.88
C PRO A 124 11.56 -7.66 -5.53
N ILE A 125 10.97 -6.91 -6.48
CA ILE A 125 11.65 -5.77 -7.13
C ILE A 125 12.07 -4.75 -6.07
N ILE A 126 11.15 -4.35 -5.20
CA ILE A 126 11.47 -3.43 -4.10
C ILE A 126 12.21 -4.16 -2.98
N TYR A 127 11.71 -5.31 -2.51
CA TYR A 127 12.24 -5.98 -1.32
C TYR A 127 13.72 -6.36 -1.46
N ASN A 128 14.15 -6.86 -2.63
CA ASN A 128 15.54 -7.25 -2.86
C ASN A 128 16.46 -6.06 -3.14
N ASN A 129 15.91 -4.87 -3.40
CA ASN A 129 16.65 -3.69 -3.83
C ASN A 129 16.30 -2.45 -3.00
N MET A 130 15.85 -2.61 -1.75
CA MET A 130 15.34 -1.49 -0.94
C MET A 130 16.30 -0.30 -0.85
N GLY A 131 17.62 -0.54 -0.79
CA GLY A 131 18.62 0.52 -0.74
C GLY A 131 18.82 1.29 -2.07
N ALA A 132 18.27 0.79 -3.17
CA ALA A 132 18.29 1.45 -4.47
C ALA A 132 17.07 2.36 -4.70
N PHE A 133 15.96 2.12 -3.99
CA PHE A 133 14.76 2.94 -4.09
C PHE A 133 14.80 4.08 -3.08
N VAL A 134 14.30 5.25 -3.48
CA VAL A 134 14.02 6.33 -2.54
C VAL A 134 12.78 6.01 -1.73
N ASP A 135 12.73 6.51 -0.51
CA ASP A 135 11.56 6.45 0.35
C ASP A 135 10.32 6.98 -0.39
N GLY A 136 9.21 6.26 -0.30
CA GLY A 136 7.96 6.56 -1.01
C GLY A 136 7.90 6.13 -2.48
N ALA A 137 8.98 5.64 -3.09
CA ALA A 137 8.93 5.14 -4.47
C ALA A 137 7.98 3.94 -4.60
N VAL A 138 7.21 3.92 -5.69
CA VAL A 138 6.23 2.87 -6.00
C VAL A 138 6.58 2.14 -7.29
N VAL A 139 6.40 0.82 -7.26
CA VAL A 139 6.40 -0.06 -8.43
C VAL A 139 4.96 -0.53 -8.66
N VAL A 140 4.45 -0.36 -9.87
CA VAL A 140 3.14 -0.84 -10.30
C VAL A 140 3.27 -1.71 -11.55
N ALA A 141 2.42 -2.72 -11.67
CA ALA A 141 2.35 -3.56 -12.87
C ALA A 141 0.92 -3.88 -13.29
N ASP A 142 0.70 -4.11 -14.59
CA ASP A 142 -0.60 -4.60 -15.09
C ASP A 142 -0.82 -6.08 -14.76
N VAL A 143 0.24 -6.89 -14.85
CA VAL A 143 0.18 -8.34 -14.60
C VAL A 143 1.43 -8.83 -13.86
N GLN A 144 1.23 -9.65 -12.82
CA GLN A 144 2.30 -10.41 -12.17
C GLN A 144 2.22 -11.89 -12.55
N ARG A 145 3.27 -12.43 -13.15
CA ARG A 145 3.34 -13.84 -13.57
C ARG A 145 3.50 -14.82 -12.39
N SER A 146 4.07 -14.34 -11.29
CA SER A 146 4.35 -15.10 -10.08
C SER A 146 4.15 -14.20 -8.86
N GLY A 147 2.95 -13.60 -8.76
CA GLY A 147 2.57 -12.76 -7.62
C GLY A 147 2.71 -13.52 -6.30
N VAL A 148 3.15 -12.82 -5.26
CA VAL A 148 3.50 -13.43 -3.97
C VAL A 148 2.58 -12.91 -2.88
N GLY A 149 2.02 -13.82 -2.10
CA GLY A 149 1.29 -13.56 -0.87
C GLY A 149 2.05 -14.06 0.36
N ARG A 150 1.44 -13.89 1.54
CA ARG A 150 2.07 -14.28 2.81
C ARG A 150 2.29 -15.78 2.91
N GLY A 151 3.38 -16.19 3.57
CA GLY A 151 3.69 -17.61 3.81
C GLY A 151 4.01 -18.40 2.53
N GLY A 152 4.39 -17.72 1.45
CA GLY A 152 4.69 -18.34 0.15
C GLY A 152 3.46 -18.66 -0.71
N ASN A 153 2.25 -18.24 -0.29
CA ASN A 153 1.06 -18.38 -1.11
C ASN A 153 1.19 -17.58 -2.41
N ALA A 154 0.59 -18.07 -3.50
CA ALA A 154 0.53 -17.32 -4.75
C ALA A 154 -0.55 -16.23 -4.70
N TRP A 155 -0.28 -15.08 -5.32
CA TRP A 155 -1.27 -14.05 -5.62
C TRP A 155 -1.58 -14.05 -7.12
N THR A 156 -2.81 -14.40 -7.48
CA THR A 156 -3.28 -14.34 -8.87
C THR A 156 -3.67 -12.91 -9.20
N SER A 157 -3.07 -12.34 -10.26
CA SER A 157 -3.30 -10.95 -10.68
C SER A 157 -3.67 -10.90 -12.17
N PRO A 158 -4.93 -11.22 -12.52
CA PRO A 158 -5.40 -11.06 -13.89
C PRO A 158 -5.45 -9.56 -14.24
N ARG A 159 -5.51 -9.26 -15.54
CA ARG A 159 -5.66 -7.87 -16.02
C ARG A 159 -6.85 -7.19 -15.37
N GLY A 160 -6.70 -5.92 -15.01
CA GLY A 160 -7.67 -5.17 -14.21
C GLY A 160 -7.42 -5.22 -12.69
N CYS A 161 -6.48 -6.05 -12.21
CA CYS A 161 -6.00 -6.02 -10.84
C CYS A 161 -5.00 -4.87 -10.65
N LEU A 162 -5.16 -4.09 -9.58
CA LEU A 162 -4.12 -3.18 -9.12
C LEU A 162 -3.06 -4.01 -8.39
N CYS A 163 -1.82 -3.98 -8.89
CA CYS A 163 -0.67 -4.64 -8.27
C CYS A 163 0.42 -3.60 -8.03
N ALA A 164 0.62 -3.21 -6.77
CA ALA A 164 1.61 -2.22 -6.42
C ALA A 164 2.43 -2.62 -5.19
N THR A 165 3.69 -2.21 -5.18
CA THR A 165 4.55 -2.24 -3.99
C THR A 165 5.20 -0.88 -3.85
N PHE A 166 5.25 -0.31 -2.65
CA PHE A 166 6.04 0.88 -2.36
C PHE A 166 6.96 0.66 -1.16
N VAL A 167 7.98 1.50 -1.00
CA VAL A 167 8.92 1.42 0.13
C VAL A 167 8.73 2.57 1.11
N THR A 168 8.82 2.29 2.40
CA THR A 168 8.84 3.30 3.47
C THR A 168 9.92 3.03 4.50
N GLU A 169 10.48 4.06 5.11
CA GLU A 169 11.46 3.96 6.20
C GLU A 169 10.85 4.16 7.59
N TRP A 170 11.18 3.28 8.54
CA TRP A 170 10.69 3.28 9.92
C TRP A 170 11.86 3.16 10.89
N HIS A 171 11.74 3.74 12.09
CA HIS A 171 12.80 3.69 13.11
C HIS A 171 12.41 2.90 14.35
N ASP A 172 11.12 2.77 14.62
CA ASP A 172 10.59 1.97 15.73
C ASP A 172 10.06 0.62 15.24
N GLY A 173 10.76 -0.46 15.60
CA GLY A 173 10.37 -1.82 15.27
C GLY A 173 9.01 -2.24 15.83
N ALA A 174 8.56 -1.64 16.94
CA ALA A 174 7.25 -1.95 17.55
C ALA A 174 6.07 -1.52 16.66
N THR A 175 6.30 -0.58 15.73
CA THR A 175 5.27 -0.09 14.81
C THR A 175 5.06 -0.99 13.60
N LEU A 176 6.05 -1.84 13.25
CA LEU A 176 6.03 -2.64 12.02
C LEU A 176 4.81 -3.56 11.87
N PRO A 177 4.32 -4.25 12.93
CA PRO A 177 3.10 -5.06 12.82
C PRO A 177 1.86 -4.27 12.37
N HIS A 178 1.83 -2.96 12.68
CA HIS A 178 0.70 -2.09 12.39
C HIS A 178 0.72 -1.53 10.96
N VAL A 179 1.87 -1.58 10.26
CA VAL A 179 2.01 -1.06 8.90
C VAL A 179 1.00 -1.70 7.94
N GLN A 180 0.77 -3.01 8.06
CA GLN A 180 -0.21 -3.74 7.25
C GLN A 180 -1.66 -3.29 7.51
N TYR A 181 -1.96 -2.82 8.72
CA TYR A 181 -3.28 -2.30 9.10
C TYR A 181 -3.50 -0.92 8.50
N VAL A 182 -2.46 -0.07 8.53
CA VAL A 182 -2.49 1.27 7.93
C VAL A 182 -2.79 1.20 6.44
N ILE A 183 -2.10 0.34 5.68
CA ILE A 183 -2.37 0.20 4.23
C ILE A 183 -3.73 -0.44 3.95
N SER A 184 -4.18 -1.40 4.75
CA SER A 184 -5.52 -1.98 4.60
C SER A 184 -6.61 -0.91 4.82
N LEU A 185 -6.44 -0.07 5.84
CA LEU A 185 -7.34 1.05 6.12
C LEU A 185 -7.26 2.13 5.03
N ALA A 186 -6.07 2.43 4.51
CA ALA A 186 -5.86 3.37 3.43
C ALA A 186 -6.63 2.98 2.16
N VAL A 187 -6.63 1.69 1.80
CA VAL A 187 -7.44 1.19 0.66
C VAL A 187 -8.93 1.43 0.91
N ILE A 188 -9.43 1.14 2.12
CA ILE A 188 -10.84 1.37 2.45
C ILE A 188 -11.20 2.85 2.41
N ARG A 189 -10.36 3.74 2.95
CA ARG A 189 -10.56 5.19 2.87
C ARG A 189 -10.55 5.66 1.42
N ALA A 190 -9.59 5.21 0.62
CA ALA A 190 -9.52 5.56 -0.80
C ALA A 190 -10.78 5.16 -1.57
N LEU A 191 -11.29 3.95 -1.35
CA LEU A 191 -12.54 3.49 -1.97
C LEU A 191 -13.73 4.37 -1.56
N ARG A 192 -13.86 4.69 -0.27
CA ARG A 192 -14.93 5.58 0.23
C ARG A 192 -14.82 6.98 -0.37
N THR A 193 -13.61 7.54 -0.42
CA THR A 193 -13.34 8.87 -0.98
C THR A 193 -13.68 8.93 -2.47
N LEU A 194 -13.23 7.94 -3.25
CA LEU A 194 -13.43 7.95 -4.70
C LEU A 194 -14.87 7.64 -5.13
N THR A 195 -15.58 6.81 -4.36
CA THR A 195 -16.95 6.38 -4.72
C THR A 195 -18.03 7.15 -3.99
N SER A 196 -17.67 7.89 -2.94
CA SER A 196 -18.61 8.53 -1.99
C SER A 196 -19.62 7.54 -1.40
N ARG A 197 -19.24 6.26 -1.29
CA ARG A 197 -20.12 5.13 -0.88
C ARG A 197 -19.36 4.14 -0.01
N ASP A 198 -20.10 3.39 0.80
CA ASP A 198 -19.58 2.18 1.44
C ASP A 198 -19.88 0.97 0.55
N LEU A 199 -18.85 0.46 -0.14
CA LEU A 199 -18.96 -0.73 -0.98
C LEU A 199 -18.97 -2.05 -0.19
N GLY A 200 -19.07 -2.00 1.14
CA GLY A 200 -19.06 -3.21 1.97
C GLY A 200 -17.70 -3.91 2.04
N VAL A 201 -16.63 -3.22 1.62
CA VAL A 201 -15.26 -3.73 1.72
C VAL A 201 -14.81 -3.67 3.18
N ARG A 202 -14.30 -4.79 3.69
CA ARG A 202 -13.87 -4.95 5.09
C ARG A 202 -12.53 -5.66 5.18
N ILE A 203 -11.83 -5.38 6.26
CA ILE A 203 -10.54 -6.01 6.58
C ILE A 203 -10.80 -7.37 7.24
N LYS A 204 -10.23 -8.42 6.66
CA LYS A 204 -10.05 -9.70 7.35
C LYS A 204 -8.62 -9.74 7.87
N TRP A 205 -8.50 -9.65 9.19
CA TRP A 205 -7.22 -9.69 9.89
C TRP A 205 -6.43 -10.94 9.47
N PRO A 206 -5.12 -10.83 9.25
CA PRO A 206 -4.30 -9.62 9.47
C PRO A 206 -4.13 -8.70 8.25
N ASN A 207 -4.44 -9.15 7.03
CA ASN A 207 -3.93 -8.50 5.82
C ASN A 207 -4.77 -8.70 4.57
N ASP A 208 -6.02 -9.17 4.68
CA ASP A 208 -6.87 -9.43 3.53
C ASP A 208 -8.03 -8.42 3.45
N LEU A 209 -8.45 -8.08 2.23
CA LEU A 209 -9.63 -7.25 1.96
C LEU A 209 -10.74 -8.10 1.36
N TYR A 210 -11.93 -7.99 1.93
CA TYR A 210 -13.09 -8.81 1.60
C TYR A 210 -14.32 -7.97 1.29
N ALA A 211 -15.10 -8.40 0.31
CA ALA A 211 -16.47 -7.96 0.08
C ALA A 211 -17.40 -9.16 0.32
N GLY A 212 -18.18 -9.10 1.39
CA GLY A 212 -18.92 -10.26 1.90
C GLY A 212 -17.98 -11.45 2.17
N LYS A 213 -18.18 -12.56 1.45
CA LYS A 213 -17.36 -13.78 1.55
C LYS A 213 -16.21 -13.86 0.55
N HIS A 214 -16.09 -12.88 -0.35
CA HIS A 214 -15.12 -12.91 -1.44
C HIS A 214 -13.90 -12.07 -1.10
N LYS A 215 -12.71 -12.65 -1.23
CA LYS A 215 -11.46 -11.90 -1.16
C LYS A 215 -11.32 -11.06 -2.42
N ILE A 216 -11.13 -9.76 -2.24
CA ILE A 216 -10.94 -8.80 -3.33
C ILE A 216 -9.56 -8.15 -3.29
N GLY A 217 -8.80 -8.33 -2.21
CA GLY A 217 -7.48 -7.75 -2.09
C GLY A 217 -6.65 -8.38 -0.98
N GLY A 218 -5.39 -8.03 -0.95
CA GLY A 218 -4.45 -8.50 0.06
C GLY A 218 -3.23 -7.58 0.17
N VAL A 219 -2.62 -7.61 1.35
CA VAL A 219 -1.46 -6.81 1.72
C VAL A 219 -0.30 -7.74 2.09
N LEU A 220 0.91 -7.35 1.71
CA LEU A 220 2.14 -8.02 2.07
C LEU A 220 3.19 -6.99 2.48
N CYS A 221 3.49 -6.93 3.78
CA CYS A 221 4.56 -6.09 4.30
C CYS A 221 5.78 -6.97 4.62
N GLN A 222 6.95 -6.59 4.12
CA GLN A 222 8.21 -7.25 4.45
C GLN A 222 9.26 -6.18 4.72
N SER A 223 10.07 -6.37 5.75
CA SER A 223 11.06 -5.39 6.19
C SER A 223 12.48 -5.93 6.20
N THR A 224 13.44 -5.06 5.95
CA THR A 224 14.85 -5.27 6.28
C THR A 224 15.28 -4.25 7.32
N TYR A 225 16.31 -4.57 8.10
CA TYR A 225 16.88 -3.65 9.09
C TYR A 225 18.36 -3.41 8.78
N ALA A 226 18.74 -2.14 8.66
CA ALA A 226 20.12 -1.74 8.44
C ALA A 226 20.37 -0.36 9.07
N GLY A 227 21.41 -0.26 9.90
CA GLY A 227 21.90 1.03 10.40
C GLY A 227 20.88 1.83 11.24
N GLY A 228 20.00 1.18 12.00
CA GLY A 228 18.98 1.88 12.79
C GLY A 228 17.69 2.20 12.04
N THR A 229 17.58 1.81 10.77
CA THR A 229 16.40 2.03 9.94
C THR A 229 15.83 0.70 9.46
N PHE A 230 14.52 0.55 9.65
CA PHE A 230 13.71 -0.49 9.02
C PHE A 230 13.21 0.03 7.68
N ARG A 231 13.56 -0.63 6.59
CA ARG A 231 12.93 -0.39 5.29
C ARG A 231 11.83 -1.41 5.08
N VAL A 232 10.63 -0.96 4.76
CA VAL A 232 9.45 -1.81 4.60
C VAL A 232 8.97 -1.73 3.16
N ALA A 233 8.96 -2.87 2.47
CA ALA A 233 8.29 -3.05 1.19
C ALA A 233 6.83 -3.41 1.47
N ILE A 234 5.93 -2.51 1.09
CA ILE A 234 4.49 -2.62 1.31
C ILE A 234 3.84 -2.92 -0.03
N GLY A 235 3.59 -4.21 -0.26
CA GLY A 235 2.83 -4.70 -1.40
C GLY A 235 1.35 -4.73 -1.09
N PHE A 236 0.53 -4.31 -2.04
CA PHE A 236 -0.91 -4.53 -1.98
C PHE A 236 -1.48 -4.82 -3.37
N GLY A 237 -2.43 -5.74 -3.39
CA GLY A 237 -3.18 -6.16 -4.56
C GLY A 237 -4.67 -5.91 -4.35
N VAL A 238 -5.37 -5.33 -5.32
CA VAL A 238 -6.82 -5.13 -5.28
C VAL A 238 -7.44 -5.46 -6.63
N ASN A 239 -8.48 -6.27 -6.64
CA ASN A 239 -9.27 -6.56 -7.83
C ASN A 239 -10.12 -5.32 -8.17
N VAL A 240 -9.74 -4.56 -9.20
CA VAL A 240 -10.45 -3.31 -9.55
C VAL A 240 -11.48 -3.56 -10.63
N SER A 241 -11.04 -4.12 -11.75
CA SER A 241 -11.89 -4.40 -12.93
C SER A 241 -11.90 -5.87 -13.36
N ASN A 242 -11.32 -6.77 -12.55
CA ASN A 242 -11.26 -8.21 -12.83
C ASN A 242 -12.27 -9.00 -11.99
N GLU A 243 -13.40 -9.37 -12.57
CA GLU A 243 -14.47 -10.07 -11.82
C GLU A 243 -14.11 -11.51 -11.46
N GLU A 244 -13.18 -12.12 -12.18
CA GLU A 244 -12.68 -13.47 -11.89
C GLU A 244 -11.30 -13.41 -11.20
N PRO A 245 -10.98 -14.39 -10.32
CA PRO A 245 -11.76 -15.58 -9.96
C PRO A 245 -12.76 -15.37 -8.81
N THR A 246 -12.94 -14.13 -8.32
CA THR A 246 -13.81 -13.84 -7.15
C THR A 246 -14.84 -12.76 -7.44
N THR A 247 -14.42 -11.51 -7.38
CA THR A 247 -15.17 -10.30 -7.74
C THR A 247 -14.18 -9.12 -7.74
N CYS A 248 -14.65 -7.93 -8.10
CA CYS A 248 -13.87 -6.70 -8.14
C CYS A 248 -14.64 -5.48 -7.63
N VAL A 249 -13.91 -4.41 -7.34
CA VAL A 249 -14.46 -3.13 -6.90
C VAL A 249 -15.51 -2.60 -7.88
N ASN A 250 -15.26 -2.68 -9.18
CA ASN A 250 -16.20 -2.16 -10.18
C ASN A 250 -17.48 -2.99 -10.29
N ALA A 251 -17.45 -4.29 -9.98
CA ALA A 251 -18.68 -5.08 -9.85
C ALA A 251 -19.51 -4.63 -8.64
N LEU A 252 -18.85 -4.41 -7.48
CA LEU A 252 -19.51 -3.90 -6.28
C LEU A 252 -20.10 -2.50 -6.50
N LEU A 253 -19.38 -1.64 -7.24
CA LEU A 253 -19.84 -0.31 -7.57
C LEU A 253 -21.09 -0.35 -8.46
N ARG A 254 -21.10 -1.20 -9.50
CA ARG A 254 -22.28 -1.41 -10.36
C ARG A 254 -23.48 -1.92 -9.58
N GLU A 255 -23.28 -2.84 -8.64
CA GLU A 255 -24.36 -3.32 -7.76
C GLU A 255 -24.89 -2.17 -6.88
N ALA A 256 -24.01 -1.38 -6.28
CA ALA A 256 -24.37 -0.25 -5.42
C ALA A 256 -25.07 0.91 -6.16
N THR A 257 -24.92 1.00 -7.48
CA THR A 257 -25.63 1.97 -8.34
C THR A 257 -26.85 1.38 -9.04
N GLY A 258 -27.25 0.15 -8.72
CA GLY A 258 -28.41 -0.48 -9.36
C GLY A 258 -28.21 -0.79 -10.85
N GLY A 259 -26.97 -0.90 -11.31
CA GLY A 259 -26.63 -1.20 -12.71
C GLY A 259 -26.72 -0.01 -13.66
N GLU A 260 -26.75 1.24 -13.15
CA GLU A 260 -26.68 2.45 -13.97
C GLU A 260 -25.47 2.39 -14.91
N SER A 261 -25.73 2.37 -16.23
CA SER A 261 -24.69 2.16 -17.25
C SER A 261 -23.71 3.32 -17.37
N ASP A 262 -24.08 4.51 -16.89
CA ASP A 262 -23.27 5.74 -16.96
C ASP A 262 -22.49 6.03 -15.65
N ALA A 263 -22.60 5.18 -14.63
CA ALA A 263 -21.84 5.37 -13.40
C ALA A 263 -20.33 5.23 -13.69
N PRO A 264 -19.50 6.25 -13.35
CA PRO A 264 -18.08 6.20 -13.67
C PRO A 264 -17.41 5.05 -12.92
N LEU A 265 -16.73 4.18 -13.68
CA LEU A 265 -15.95 3.08 -13.10
C LEU A 265 -14.66 3.61 -12.47
N LEU A 266 -14.23 2.92 -11.42
CA LEU A 266 -12.99 3.22 -10.74
C LEU A 266 -11.81 2.73 -11.59
N SER A 267 -10.82 3.60 -11.80
CA SER A 267 -9.57 3.21 -12.44
C SER A 267 -8.52 2.74 -11.42
N ARG A 268 -7.56 1.93 -11.85
CA ARG A 268 -6.46 1.44 -10.99
C ARG A 268 -5.55 2.59 -10.56
N GLU A 269 -5.36 3.54 -11.46
CA GLU A 269 -4.59 4.76 -11.31
C GLU A 269 -5.17 5.63 -10.19
N ALA A 270 -6.48 5.86 -10.23
CA ALA A 270 -7.17 6.65 -9.24
C ALA A 270 -7.12 5.98 -7.86
N LEU A 271 -7.37 4.67 -7.82
CA LEU A 271 -7.29 3.90 -6.58
C LEU A 271 -5.88 3.88 -6.00
N LEU A 272 -4.84 3.66 -6.81
CA LEU A 272 -3.45 3.70 -6.36
C LEU A 272 -3.11 5.07 -5.78
N ALA A 273 -3.35 6.15 -6.53
CA ALA A 273 -3.05 7.50 -6.11
C ALA A 273 -3.77 7.88 -4.79
N ALA A 274 -5.07 7.57 -4.69
CA ALA A 274 -5.82 7.84 -3.47
C ALA A 274 -5.34 7.00 -2.28
N THR A 275 -5.03 5.71 -2.50
CA THR A 275 -4.52 4.81 -1.45
C THR A 275 -3.20 5.32 -0.89
N LEU A 276 -2.26 5.75 -1.74
CA LEU A 276 -0.97 6.25 -1.27
C LEU A 276 -1.10 7.55 -0.47
N ARG A 277 -2.02 8.45 -0.85
CA ARG A 277 -2.31 9.66 -0.06
C ARG A 277 -2.94 9.33 1.30
N GLU A 278 -3.93 8.45 1.31
CA GLU A 278 -4.57 8.03 2.56
C GLU A 278 -3.56 7.33 3.47
N TYR A 279 -2.67 6.51 2.90
CA TYR A 279 -1.59 5.88 3.64
C TYR A 279 -0.65 6.92 4.25
N GLU A 280 -0.17 7.90 3.48
CA GLU A 280 0.74 8.95 3.97
C GLU A 280 0.09 9.75 5.12
N SER A 281 -1.19 10.09 5.01
CA SER A 281 -1.95 10.76 6.07
C SER A 281 -2.11 9.90 7.33
N LEU A 282 -2.46 8.62 7.17
CA LEU A 282 -2.62 7.69 8.29
C LEU A 282 -1.28 7.35 8.95
N GLU A 283 -0.22 7.22 8.17
CA GLU A 283 1.14 7.02 8.63
C GLU A 283 1.59 8.19 9.51
N ALA A 284 1.38 9.44 9.08
CA ALA A 284 1.71 10.62 9.88
C ALA A 284 0.98 10.61 11.23
N ARG A 285 -0.33 10.31 11.24
CA ARG A 285 -1.11 10.15 12.48
C ARG A 285 -0.54 9.04 13.38
N MET A 286 -0.18 7.90 12.80
CA MET A 286 0.38 6.77 13.55
C MET A 286 1.75 7.09 14.14
N ARG A 287 2.60 7.82 13.41
CA ARG A 287 3.92 8.25 13.90
C ARG A 287 3.80 9.25 15.06
N GLU A 288 2.83 10.15 15.01
CA GLU A 288 2.61 11.15 16.06
C GLU A 288 1.97 10.55 17.32
N ARG A 289 0.96 9.68 17.16
CA ARG A 289 0.05 9.28 18.25
C ARG A 289 -0.01 7.79 18.52
N GLY A 290 0.80 6.99 17.81
CA GLY A 290 0.74 5.53 17.85
C GLY A 290 -0.49 4.96 17.12
N PHE A 291 -0.56 3.62 17.05
CA PHE A 291 -1.66 2.94 16.35
C PHE A 291 -3.02 3.11 17.04
N GLN A 292 -3.05 3.38 18.35
CA GLN A 292 -4.28 3.66 19.09
C GLN A 292 -5.12 4.77 18.43
N ALA A 293 -4.47 5.77 17.82
CA ALA A 293 -5.17 6.84 17.11
C ALA A 293 -5.92 6.40 15.83
N LEU A 294 -5.68 5.17 15.37
CA LEU A 294 -6.30 4.55 14.20
C LEU A 294 -7.13 3.30 14.55
N GLU A 295 -7.04 2.79 15.78
CA GLU A 295 -7.58 1.48 16.16
C GLU A 295 -9.11 1.40 16.05
N ASP A 296 -9.82 2.43 16.50
CA ASP A 296 -11.28 2.50 16.37
C ASP A 296 -11.73 2.51 14.90
N GLU A 297 -11.01 3.26 14.06
CA GLU A 297 -11.30 3.35 12.62
C GLU A 297 -11.02 2.02 11.90
N TYR A 298 -9.92 1.36 12.28
CA TYR A 298 -9.52 0.06 11.78
C TYR A 298 -10.52 -1.04 12.17
N THR A 299 -10.90 -1.12 13.45
CA THR A 299 -11.85 -2.11 13.97
C THR A 299 -13.28 -1.83 13.52
N ALA A 300 -13.66 -0.58 13.25
CA ALA A 300 -14.92 -0.29 12.58
C ALA A 300 -14.96 -0.79 11.13
N SER A 301 -13.79 -1.03 10.52
CA SER A 301 -13.63 -1.42 9.12
C SER A 301 -13.32 -2.91 8.91
N TRP A 302 -13.21 -3.72 9.97
CA TRP A 302 -12.88 -5.15 9.88
C TRP A 302 -14.10 -6.08 9.96
N LEU A 303 -13.88 -7.39 9.81
CA LEU A 303 -14.92 -8.43 9.90
C LEU A 303 -15.08 -9.06 11.29
N HIS A 304 -14.26 -8.69 12.28
CA HIS A 304 -14.03 -9.52 13.47
C HIS A 304 -14.71 -9.05 14.75
N THR A 305 -15.48 -7.95 14.71
CA THR A 305 -16.16 -7.41 15.89
C THR A 305 -17.09 -8.43 16.52
N ASN A 306 -16.84 -8.76 17.79
CA ASN A 306 -17.59 -9.75 18.58
C ASN A 306 -17.66 -11.15 17.93
N GLN A 307 -16.73 -11.48 17.04
CA GLN A 307 -16.72 -12.77 16.39
C GLN A 307 -16.45 -13.88 17.40
N ARG A 308 -17.34 -14.87 17.44
CA ARG A 308 -17.15 -16.09 18.24
C ARG A 308 -16.22 -17.03 17.49
N VAL A 309 -15.19 -17.52 18.18
CA VAL A 309 -14.21 -18.45 17.63
C VAL A 309 -13.99 -19.63 18.57
N THR A 310 -13.57 -20.76 18.02
CA THR A 310 -13.16 -21.95 18.77
C THR A 310 -11.70 -22.25 18.46
N LEU A 311 -10.85 -22.17 19.48
CA LEU A 311 -9.46 -22.57 19.43
C LEU A 311 -9.35 -24.08 19.64
N LEU A 312 -8.74 -24.78 18.68
CA LEU A 312 -8.49 -26.21 18.72
C LEU A 312 -7.02 -26.47 19.07
N GLU A 313 -6.78 -27.17 20.18
CA GLU A 313 -5.45 -27.56 20.68
C GLU A 313 -5.42 -29.05 21.03
N ALA A 314 -4.63 -29.86 20.32
CA ALA A 314 -4.25 -31.23 20.70
C ALA A 314 -5.26 -32.05 21.55
N GLY A 315 -6.53 -32.11 21.14
CA GLY A 315 -7.59 -32.87 21.82
C GLY A 315 -8.57 -32.06 22.69
N SER A 316 -8.34 -30.75 22.86
CA SER A 316 -9.24 -29.82 23.54
C SER A 316 -9.75 -28.72 22.58
N SER A 317 -10.87 -28.11 22.97
CA SER A 317 -11.44 -26.96 22.27
C SER A 317 -11.83 -25.87 23.27
N LEU A 318 -11.42 -24.64 23.01
CA LEU A 318 -11.75 -23.48 23.83
C LEU A 318 -12.58 -22.49 23.02
N ARG A 319 -13.77 -22.12 23.52
CA ARG A 319 -14.63 -21.11 22.90
C ARG A 319 -14.27 -19.73 23.42
N MET A 320 -14.13 -18.77 22.51
CA MET A 320 -13.72 -17.40 22.80
C MET A 320 -14.47 -16.39 21.93
N VAL A 321 -14.36 -15.11 22.28
CA VAL A 321 -14.89 -13.98 21.52
C VAL A 321 -13.74 -13.04 21.19
N ILE A 322 -13.62 -12.62 19.94
CA ILE A 322 -12.66 -11.60 19.52
C ILE A 322 -13.08 -10.24 20.10
N LYS A 323 -12.14 -9.57 20.77
CA LYS A 323 -12.35 -8.29 21.46
C LYS A 323 -11.67 -7.11 20.80
N GLY A 324 -10.69 -7.33 19.95
CA GLY A 324 -9.88 -6.24 19.40
C GLY A 324 -8.47 -6.70 19.07
N LEU A 325 -7.53 -5.78 19.21
CA LEU A 325 -6.11 -6.06 19.08
C LEU A 325 -5.42 -5.95 20.45
N THR A 326 -4.29 -6.62 20.59
CA THR A 326 -3.35 -6.36 21.68
C THR A 326 -2.46 -5.17 21.32
N PRO A 327 -1.74 -4.55 22.27
CA PRO A 327 -0.79 -3.48 21.95
C PRO A 327 0.31 -3.89 20.96
N GLY A 328 0.62 -5.19 20.87
CA GLY A 328 1.54 -5.74 19.87
C GLY A 328 0.93 -5.93 18.48
N GLY A 329 -0.34 -5.57 18.30
CA GLY A 329 -1.08 -5.71 17.05
C GLY A 329 -1.59 -7.13 16.79
N TYR A 330 -1.62 -8.02 17.78
CA TYR A 330 -2.15 -9.38 17.63
C TYR A 330 -3.65 -9.44 17.93
N LEU A 331 -4.33 -10.50 17.52
CA LEU A 331 -5.77 -10.62 17.74
C LEU A 331 -6.05 -10.96 19.20
N LEU A 332 -6.80 -10.09 19.90
CA LEU A 332 -7.19 -10.29 21.29
C LEU A 332 -8.50 -11.08 21.35
N ALA A 333 -8.49 -12.21 22.05
CA ALA A 333 -9.66 -13.02 22.32
C ALA A 333 -9.90 -13.16 23.83
N GLU A 334 -11.14 -13.39 24.23
CA GLU A 334 -11.54 -13.60 25.63
C GLU A 334 -12.46 -14.82 25.72
N ASP A 335 -12.23 -15.69 26.71
CA ASP A 335 -13.09 -16.85 26.95
C ASP A 335 -14.32 -16.51 27.83
N ALA A 336 -15.07 -17.53 28.25
CA ALA A 336 -16.24 -17.34 29.11
C ALA A 336 -15.89 -16.97 30.57
N SER A 337 -14.64 -17.19 31.00
CA SER A 337 -14.17 -16.85 32.35
C SER A 337 -13.63 -15.41 32.44
N GLY A 338 -13.42 -14.77 31.29
CA GLY A 338 -12.78 -13.44 31.19
C GLY A 338 -11.27 -13.53 30.99
N GLU A 339 -10.71 -14.73 30.82
CA GLU A 339 -9.30 -14.93 30.50
C GLU A 339 -9.01 -14.46 29.08
N ARG A 340 -7.91 -13.72 28.91
CA ARG A 340 -7.50 -13.08 27.65
C ARG A 340 -6.41 -13.89 26.95
N TYR A 341 -6.55 -14.03 25.65
CA TYR A 341 -5.65 -14.78 24.78
C TYR A 341 -5.15 -13.90 23.64
N GLU A 342 -3.85 -13.98 23.39
CA GLU A 342 -3.20 -13.34 22.24
C GLU A 342 -3.03 -14.37 21.11
N LEU A 343 -3.66 -14.13 19.95
CA LEU A 343 -3.62 -15.04 18.81
C LEU A 343 -2.69 -14.49 17.72
N HIS A 344 -1.56 -15.17 17.50
CA HIS A 344 -0.57 -14.80 16.50
C HIS A 344 -0.94 -15.32 15.10
N PRO A 345 -0.67 -14.54 14.04
CA PRO A 345 -1.08 -14.91 12.69
C PRO A 345 -0.20 -16.01 12.05
N ASP A 346 1.05 -16.14 12.48
CA ASP A 346 1.96 -17.16 11.98
C ASP A 346 1.88 -18.43 12.83
N GLY A 347 1.67 -18.30 14.14
CA GLY A 347 1.44 -19.43 15.06
C GLY A 347 0.06 -20.08 14.94
N ASN A 348 -0.90 -19.46 14.25
CA ASN A 348 -2.26 -19.98 14.10
C ASN A 348 -2.72 -20.03 12.63
N SER A 349 -3.59 -20.99 12.32
CA SER A 349 -4.48 -20.97 11.17
C SER A 349 -5.84 -20.43 11.61
N LEU A 350 -6.43 -19.55 10.79
CA LEU A 350 -7.67 -18.84 11.11
C LEU A 350 -8.68 -19.08 9.98
N ASP A 351 -9.63 -19.97 10.23
CA ASP A 351 -10.82 -20.10 9.39
C ASP A 351 -11.95 -19.29 10.01
N PHE A 352 -11.92 -17.98 9.75
CA PHE A 352 -12.88 -17.04 10.32
C PHE A 352 -14.31 -17.30 9.87
N PHE A 353 -14.55 -17.83 8.68
CA PHE A 353 -15.92 -18.10 8.22
C PHE A 353 -16.53 -19.31 8.92
N GLN A 354 -15.69 -20.24 9.40
CA GLN A 354 -16.12 -21.34 10.27
C GLN A 354 -15.96 -21.03 11.77
N GLY A 355 -15.40 -19.86 12.12
CA GLY A 355 -15.07 -19.51 13.50
C GLY A 355 -14.04 -20.45 14.14
N LEU A 356 -13.07 -20.95 13.36
CA LEU A 356 -12.06 -21.91 13.85
C LEU A 356 -10.67 -21.29 13.89
N VAL A 357 -9.97 -21.52 15.00
CA VAL A 357 -8.55 -21.20 15.19
C VAL A 357 -7.80 -22.50 15.47
N ARG A 358 -6.71 -22.75 14.77
CA ARG A 358 -5.86 -23.94 14.99
C ARG A 358 -4.41 -23.51 15.20
N LYS A 359 -3.76 -23.96 16.27
CA LYS A 359 -2.31 -23.77 16.42
C LYS A 359 -1.57 -24.51 15.31
N LYS A 360 -0.62 -23.83 14.66
CA LYS A 360 0.30 -24.48 13.72
C LYS A 360 1.42 -25.11 14.54
N PHE A 361 1.53 -26.44 14.44
CA PHE A 361 2.70 -27.15 14.95
C PHE A 361 3.76 -27.12 13.87
N TYR A 362 4.81 -26.34 14.07
CA TYR A 362 6.02 -26.47 13.26
C TYR A 362 6.65 -27.83 13.63
N ARG A 363 6.82 -28.69 12.61
CA ARG A 363 7.56 -29.95 12.75
C ARG A 363 9.05 -29.70 12.66
#